data_AF-A0A3D4BS97-F1
#
_entry.id   AF-A0A3D4BS97-F1
#
_cell.length_a   1.000
_cell.length_b   1.000
_cell.length_c   1.000
_cell.angle_alpha   90.00
_cell.angle_beta   90.00
_cell.angle_gamma   90.00
#
_symmetry.space_group_name_H-M   'P 1'
#
loop_
_entity.id
_entity.type
_entity.pdbx_description
1 polymer ?
#
loop_
_entity_poly.entity_id
_entity_poly.type
_entity_poly.pdbx_seq_one_letter_code
_entity_poly.pdbx_strand_id
1 'polypeptide(L)'
;MAGCSCSKKDGAKALIAPGPVTDSILEVMDSVADPVDTLGGPLDTVLLQHNFLTYLIKSGEHYSDREGIALLPHDSVAIKVIFDSSAVYQTKQAANQKDWNKLIGFSDCSTHHHTNSIRAVWRYNQERGIQLGAYWYKNGQRYGKELKTVQIFDTVNVVVTAKDSLYTVRVDDMLFTEARDCNSSAFRYW
;
A
#
# COMPACT_ATOMS: atom_id res chain seq x y z
N MET A 1 25.69 -6.38 0.98
CA MET A 1 24.26 -6.16 0.72
C MET A 1 23.50 -6.56 1.97
N ALA A 2 23.03 -5.60 2.77
CA ALA A 2 22.28 -5.90 3.98
C ALA A 2 20.78 -5.96 3.63
N GLY A 3 20.21 -7.16 3.68
CA GLY A 3 18.79 -7.38 3.42
C GLY A 3 17.92 -6.99 4.61
N CYS A 4 16.83 -6.27 4.36
CA CYS A 4 15.79 -5.95 5.35
C CYS A 4 14.88 -7.16 5.57
N SER A 5 15.35 -8.11 6.38
CA SER A 5 14.58 -9.32 6.75
C SER A 5 13.67 -9.02 7.95
N CYS A 6 12.36 -9.21 7.77
CA CYS A 6 11.35 -9.24 8.84
C CYS A 6 11.54 -10.50 9.71
N SER A 7 11.46 -10.40 11.04
CA SER A 7 11.87 -11.47 11.97
C SER A 7 10.76 -12.40 12.48
N LYS A 8 9.48 -12.17 12.16
CA LYS A 8 8.38 -13.01 12.68
C LYS A 8 8.21 -14.30 11.88
N LYS A 9 7.99 -15.44 12.55
CA LYS A 9 7.83 -16.77 11.93
C LYS A 9 6.74 -16.84 10.83
N ASP A 10 5.69 -16.03 10.94
CA ASP A 10 4.50 -16.17 10.08
C ASP A 10 4.38 -15.10 8.97
N GLY A 11 5.41 -14.24 8.81
CA GLY A 11 5.38 -13.14 7.85
C GLY A 11 4.47 -11.98 8.24
N ALA A 12 4.40 -10.95 7.39
CA ALA A 12 3.52 -9.80 7.53
C ALA A 12 2.48 -9.80 6.39
N LYS A 13 1.21 -9.59 6.73
CA LYS A 13 0.10 -9.60 5.76
C LYS A 13 -0.50 -8.21 5.57
N ALA A 14 -0.78 -7.88 4.32
CA ALA A 14 -1.67 -6.80 3.94
C ALA A 14 -2.83 -7.41 3.13
N LEU A 15 -4.05 -7.01 3.45
CA LEU A 15 -5.23 -7.42 2.71
C LEU A 15 -5.63 -6.26 1.80
N ILE A 16 -5.71 -6.52 0.50
CA ILE A 16 -5.94 -5.49 -0.52
C ILE A 16 -7.19 -5.87 -1.31
N ALA A 17 -8.15 -4.95 -1.39
CA ALA A 17 -9.28 -5.03 -2.31
C ALA A 17 -9.17 -3.92 -3.36
N PRO A 18 -9.62 -4.15 -4.61
CA PRO A 18 -9.75 -3.07 -5.59
C PRO A 18 -10.69 -1.99 -5.04
N GLY A 19 -10.23 -0.73 -5.06
CA GLY A 19 -11.06 0.41 -4.72
C GLY A 19 -11.79 0.94 -5.96
N PRO A 20 -12.92 1.65 -5.81
CA PRO A 20 -13.55 2.31 -6.94
C PRO A 20 -12.59 3.33 -7.57
N VAL A 21 -12.42 3.26 -8.88
CA VAL A 21 -11.66 4.24 -9.68
C VAL A 21 -12.66 5.31 -10.13
N THR A 22 -13.09 6.18 -9.23
CA THR A 22 -13.94 7.33 -9.59
C THR A 22 -13.40 8.61 -8.96
N ASP A 23 -13.45 9.71 -9.73
CA ASP A 23 -13.07 11.08 -9.34
C ASP A 23 -14.01 11.70 -8.28
N SER A 24 -14.71 10.88 -7.51
CA SER A 24 -15.71 11.29 -6.52
C SER A 24 -15.77 10.26 -5.41
N ILE A 25 -15.05 10.51 -4.32
CA ILE A 25 -15.16 9.72 -3.09
C ILE A 25 -16.48 10.13 -2.42
N LEU A 26 -17.55 9.36 -2.67
CA LEU A 26 -18.77 9.34 -1.88
C LEU A 26 -19.63 8.15 -2.30
N GLU A 27 -19.19 6.95 -1.93
CA GLU A 27 -20.14 5.88 -1.61
C GLU A 27 -19.92 5.49 -0.15
N VAL A 28 -20.67 6.17 0.71
CA VAL A 28 -21.04 5.66 2.02
C VAL A 28 -21.85 4.40 1.74
N MET A 29 -21.24 3.22 1.93
CA MET A 29 -22.03 2.00 2.04
C MET A 29 -22.64 1.98 3.43
N ASP A 30 -23.79 2.65 3.54
CA ASP A 30 -24.67 2.58 4.70
C ASP A 30 -25.37 1.22 4.73
N SER A 31 -25.51 0.71 5.95
CA SER A 31 -26.36 -0.38 6.45
C SER A 31 -26.81 -1.51 5.51
N VAL A 32 -26.42 -2.75 5.83
CA VAL A 32 -27.41 -3.81 6.02
C VAL A 32 -26.96 -4.77 7.12
N ALA A 33 -27.78 -4.88 8.16
CA ALA A 33 -27.73 -5.94 9.15
C ALA A 33 -28.29 -7.24 8.52
N ASP A 34 -27.68 -8.38 8.83
CA ASP A 34 -28.36 -9.57 9.37
C ASP A 34 -27.36 -10.69 9.70
N PRO A 35 -27.69 -11.59 10.65
CA PRO A 35 -26.71 -12.43 11.32
C PRO A 35 -26.50 -13.75 10.57
N VAL A 36 -25.25 -14.14 10.36
CA VAL A 36 -24.91 -15.52 9.99
C VAL A 36 -23.89 -16.06 10.99
N ASP A 37 -24.40 -16.92 11.86
CA ASP A 37 -23.69 -17.82 12.73
C ASP A 37 -23.01 -18.93 11.90
N THR A 38 -21.68 -18.88 11.79
CA THR A 38 -20.84 -20.06 11.60
C THR A 38 -19.40 -19.76 12.07
N LEU A 39 -18.97 -20.51 13.09
CA LEU A 39 -17.62 -20.92 13.56
C LEU A 39 -16.32 -20.44 12.83
N GLY A 40 -16.26 -19.18 12.43
CA GLY A 40 -15.05 -18.41 12.13
C GLY A 40 -15.14 -17.13 12.94
N GLY A 41 -14.03 -16.66 13.51
CA GLY A 41 -14.05 -15.43 14.29
C GLY A 41 -14.61 -14.25 13.47
N PRO A 42 -15.12 -13.19 14.13
CA PRO A 42 -15.78 -12.06 13.44
C PRO A 42 -14.91 -11.39 12.36
N LEU A 43 -13.60 -11.54 12.41
CA LEU A 43 -12.67 -11.04 11.39
C LEU A 43 -12.65 -11.88 10.10
N ASP A 44 -12.71 -13.21 10.19
CA ASP A 44 -12.67 -14.08 9.01
C ASP A 44 -13.95 -13.93 8.16
N THR A 45 -15.09 -13.73 8.81
CA THR A 45 -16.38 -13.52 8.15
C THR A 45 -16.49 -12.14 7.48
N VAL A 46 -15.91 -11.09 8.09
CA VAL A 46 -15.90 -9.72 7.51
C VAL A 46 -14.98 -9.61 6.30
N LEU A 47 -13.85 -10.32 6.29
CA LEU A 47 -12.92 -10.33 5.15
C LEU A 47 -13.49 -11.03 3.91
N LEU A 48 -14.30 -12.09 4.12
CA LEU A 48 -15.04 -12.79 3.06
C LEU A 48 -16.17 -11.93 2.47
N GLN A 49 -16.77 -11.02 3.24
CA GLN A 49 -17.89 -10.18 2.78
C GLN A 49 -17.46 -9.06 1.82
N HIS A 50 -16.16 -8.72 1.77
CA HIS A 50 -15.62 -7.60 0.98
C HIS A 50 -14.60 -7.99 -0.12
N ASN A 51 -14.44 -9.27 -0.45
CA ASN A 51 -13.54 -9.76 -1.50
C ASN A 51 -12.08 -9.25 -1.39
N PHE A 52 -11.53 -9.17 -0.17
CA PHE A 52 -10.12 -8.83 0.00
C PHE A 52 -9.20 -9.96 -0.49
N LEU A 53 -8.13 -9.59 -1.21
CA LEU A 53 -7.04 -10.50 -1.55
C LEU A 53 -5.92 -10.36 -0.52
N THR A 54 -5.44 -11.48 0.00
CA THR A 54 -4.32 -11.52 0.94
C THR A 54 -2.98 -11.45 0.22
N TYR A 55 -2.13 -10.49 0.60
CA TYR A 55 -0.73 -10.38 0.22
C TYR A 55 0.14 -10.68 1.44
N LEU A 56 0.89 -11.78 1.41
CA LEU A 56 1.73 -12.25 2.50
C LEU A 56 3.21 -12.04 2.17
N ILE A 57 3.88 -11.21 2.95
CA ILE A 57 5.35 -11.11 2.98
C ILE A 57 5.86 -12.13 3.99
N LYS A 58 6.41 -13.25 3.53
CA LYS A 58 6.88 -14.31 4.44
C LYS A 58 8.05 -13.83 5.31
N SER A 59 8.23 -14.50 6.45
CA SER A 59 9.40 -14.30 7.31
C SER A 59 10.70 -14.37 6.53
N GLY A 60 11.60 -13.41 6.72
CA GLY A 60 12.87 -13.41 5.99
C GLY A 60 12.82 -12.90 4.55
N GLU A 61 11.65 -12.83 3.94
CA GLU A 61 11.49 -12.41 2.54
C GLU A 61 11.35 -10.89 2.41
N HIS A 62 11.60 -10.40 1.20
CA HIS A 62 11.49 -8.99 0.82
C HIS A 62 10.25 -8.68 -0.02
N TYR A 63 9.54 -9.73 -0.41
CA TYR A 63 8.57 -9.75 -1.48
C TYR A 63 7.32 -10.49 -1.00
N SER A 64 6.17 -10.11 -1.53
CA SER A 64 4.92 -10.79 -1.18
C SER A 64 4.79 -12.08 -1.98
N ASP A 65 3.96 -13.01 -1.52
CA ASP A 65 3.60 -14.21 -2.27
C ASP A 65 2.74 -13.93 -3.51
N ARG A 66 2.32 -12.67 -3.71
CA ARG A 66 1.49 -12.22 -4.83
C ARG A 66 2.08 -10.96 -5.44
N GLU A 67 3.13 -11.14 -6.22
CA GLU A 67 3.71 -10.06 -7.02
C GLU A 67 3.20 -10.14 -8.46
N GLY A 68 3.07 -9.00 -9.10
CA GLY A 68 2.77 -8.92 -10.52
C GLY A 68 3.45 -7.70 -11.10
N ILE A 69 3.43 -7.58 -12.42
CA ILE A 69 3.59 -6.30 -13.13
C ILE A 69 2.41 -6.29 -14.09
N ALA A 70 1.61 -5.23 -14.07
CA ALA A 70 0.48 -5.09 -14.97
C ALA A 70 0.61 -3.79 -15.73
N LEU A 71 0.50 -3.86 -17.06
CA LEU A 71 0.30 -2.68 -17.87
C LEU A 71 -1.17 -2.27 -17.73
N LEU A 72 -1.45 -1.17 -17.05
CA LEU A 72 -2.79 -0.61 -16.99
C LEU A 72 -2.83 0.68 -17.80
N PRO A 73 -3.85 0.89 -18.66
CA PRO A 73 -4.01 2.10 -19.46
C PRO A 73 -4.56 3.28 -18.64
N HIS A 74 -4.35 3.29 -17.32
CA HIS A 74 -4.92 4.26 -16.40
C HIS A 74 -3.81 5.01 -15.64
N ASP A 75 -3.96 6.32 -15.57
CA ASP A 75 -3.05 7.19 -14.83
C ASP A 75 -3.23 7.10 -13.31
N SER A 76 -4.23 6.34 -12.84
CA SER A 76 -4.54 6.20 -11.43
C SER A 76 -4.84 4.77 -11.02
N VAL A 77 -4.65 4.53 -9.73
CA VAL A 77 -4.87 3.26 -9.05
C VAL A 77 -5.51 3.54 -7.71
N ALA A 78 -6.64 2.90 -7.44
CA ALA A 78 -7.30 2.94 -6.14
C ALA A 78 -7.35 1.54 -5.52
N ILE A 79 -7.03 1.44 -4.23
CA ILE A 79 -7.19 0.24 -3.42
C ILE A 79 -7.80 0.58 -2.06
N LYS A 80 -8.40 -0.43 -1.45
CA LYS A 80 -8.72 -0.45 -0.02
C LYS A 80 -7.80 -1.45 0.65
N VAL A 81 -7.16 -1.05 1.76
CA VAL A 81 -6.19 -1.88 2.48
C VAL A 81 -6.60 -2.05 3.93
N ILE A 82 -6.39 -3.27 4.46
CA ILE A 82 -6.50 -3.62 5.88
C ILE A 82 -5.22 -4.35 6.28
N PHE A 83 -4.67 -4.01 7.44
CA PHE A 83 -3.53 -4.70 8.03
C PHE A 83 -4.03 -5.59 9.17
N ASP A 84 -3.71 -6.89 9.14
CA ASP A 84 -4.01 -7.78 10.26
C ASP A 84 -2.89 -7.79 11.30
N SER A 85 -3.07 -8.51 12.40
CA SER A 85 -2.08 -8.55 13.50
C SER A 85 -0.69 -9.06 13.11
N SER A 86 -0.55 -9.75 11.98
CA SER A 86 0.77 -10.18 11.46
C SER A 86 1.59 -9.01 10.89
N ALA A 87 0.94 -7.90 10.52
CA ALA A 87 1.62 -6.67 10.08
C ALA A 87 2.43 -5.98 11.18
N VAL A 88 2.28 -6.41 12.44
CA VAL A 88 3.19 -6.04 13.53
C VAL A 88 4.47 -6.85 13.39
N TYR A 89 5.58 -6.23 12.97
CA TYR A 89 6.86 -6.94 12.79
C TYR A 89 8.04 -6.16 13.40
N GLN A 90 9.12 -6.88 13.67
CA GLN A 90 10.41 -6.29 14.01
C GLN A 90 11.44 -6.70 12.96
N THR A 91 12.30 -5.78 12.56
CA THR A 91 13.44 -6.08 11.69
C THR A 91 14.62 -6.62 12.49
N LYS A 92 15.42 -7.50 11.89
CA LYS A 92 16.67 -8.00 12.54
C LYS A 92 17.64 -6.86 12.87
N GLN A 93 17.73 -5.87 11.98
CA GLN A 93 18.51 -4.65 12.20
C GLN A 93 17.54 -3.50 12.48
N ALA A 94 17.67 -2.83 13.63
CA ALA A 94 16.74 -1.79 14.05
C ALA A 94 16.66 -0.61 13.07
N ALA A 95 17.75 -0.31 12.37
CA ALA A 95 17.78 0.74 11.34
C ALA A 95 16.78 0.48 10.20
N ASN A 96 16.57 -0.80 9.85
CA ASN A 96 15.70 -1.21 8.75
C ASN A 96 14.21 -1.09 9.11
N GLN A 97 13.86 -0.86 10.38
CA GLN A 97 12.47 -0.60 10.79
C GLN A 97 11.94 0.70 10.17
N LYS A 98 12.84 1.58 9.72
CA LYS A 98 12.49 2.83 9.03
C LYS A 98 12.19 2.62 7.54
N ASP A 99 12.51 1.45 6.99
CA ASP A 99 12.28 1.16 5.58
C ASP A 99 10.80 0.99 5.27
N TRP A 100 10.46 1.37 4.04
CA TRP A 100 9.10 1.37 3.53
C TRP A 100 8.83 0.10 2.73
N ASN A 101 7.78 -0.64 3.11
CA ASN A 101 7.17 -1.68 2.29
C ASN A 101 6.25 -1.02 1.26
N LYS A 102 6.15 -1.60 0.06
CA LYS A 102 5.39 -1.00 -1.06
C LYS A 102 4.02 -1.67 -1.14
N LEU A 103 2.98 -0.88 -1.38
CA LEU A 103 1.62 -1.37 -1.62
C LEU A 103 1.33 -1.40 -3.11
N ILE A 104 1.37 -0.22 -3.73
CA ILE A 104 1.04 0.03 -5.13
C ILE A 104 1.81 1.25 -5.62
N GLY A 105 2.08 1.33 -6.92
CA GLY A 105 2.60 2.54 -7.53
C GLY A 105 2.88 2.44 -9.02
N PHE A 106 3.68 3.38 -9.50
CA PHE A 106 4.08 3.50 -10.90
C PHE A 106 5.60 3.59 -11.02
N SER A 107 6.13 2.91 -12.04
CA SER A 107 7.45 3.17 -12.60
C SER A 107 7.29 4.03 -13.82
N ASP A 108 8.07 5.08 -13.96
CA ASP A 108 7.65 6.15 -14.83
C ASP A 108 8.73 6.69 -15.75
N CYS A 109 8.32 7.52 -16.70
CA CYS A 109 9.15 8.20 -17.68
C CYS A 109 9.91 7.22 -18.59
N SER A 110 9.38 6.00 -18.78
CA SER A 110 10.08 4.90 -19.47
C SER A 110 11.48 4.63 -18.90
N THR A 111 11.69 4.97 -17.63
CA THR A 111 12.97 4.78 -16.93
C THR A 111 12.87 3.64 -15.93
N HIS A 112 14.02 3.18 -15.45
CA HIS A 112 14.07 2.25 -14.33
C HIS A 112 13.33 2.85 -13.12
N HIS A 113 12.69 2.01 -12.32
CA HIS A 113 11.86 2.46 -11.19
C HIS A 113 12.63 3.12 -10.04
N HIS A 114 13.96 2.97 -10.03
CA HIS A 114 14.86 3.73 -9.17
C HIS A 114 15.30 5.07 -9.78
N THR A 115 14.79 5.44 -10.95
CA THR A 115 15.03 6.72 -11.59
C THR A 115 13.83 7.64 -11.39
N ASN A 116 12.65 7.22 -11.86
CA ASN A 116 11.38 7.93 -11.65
C ASN A 116 10.28 6.93 -11.28
N SER A 117 9.69 7.12 -10.10
CA SER A 117 8.56 6.31 -9.64
C SER A 117 7.82 7.01 -8.52
N ILE A 118 6.55 6.68 -8.33
CA ILE A 118 5.75 7.06 -7.16
C ILE A 118 5.05 5.83 -6.62
N ARG A 119 5.11 5.62 -5.30
CA ARG A 119 4.48 4.48 -4.64
C ARG A 119 3.80 4.91 -3.35
N ALA A 120 2.63 4.33 -3.09
CA ALA A 120 2.09 4.28 -1.75
C ALA A 120 2.82 3.18 -0.97
N VAL A 121 3.18 3.51 0.27
CA VAL A 121 4.01 2.65 1.12
C VAL A 121 3.45 2.53 2.52
N TRP A 122 3.91 1.50 3.23
CA TRP A 122 3.60 1.30 4.64
C TRP A 122 4.81 0.81 5.44
N ARG A 123 4.78 0.98 6.75
CA ARG A 123 5.68 0.29 7.70
C ARG A 123 5.03 0.21 9.08
N TYR A 124 5.50 -0.71 9.91
CA TYR A 124 5.09 -0.76 11.31
C TYR A 124 6.03 0.07 12.19
N ASN A 125 5.46 0.87 13.08
CA ASN A 125 6.17 1.54 14.17
C ASN A 125 5.61 1.06 15.50
N GLN A 126 6.48 0.61 16.40
CA GLN A 126 6.08 0.01 17.68
C GLN A 126 5.31 0.95 18.62
N GLU A 127 5.59 2.25 18.56
CA GLU A 127 4.96 3.25 19.42
C GLU A 127 3.69 3.84 18.82
N ARG A 128 3.61 3.89 17.48
CA ARG A 128 2.58 4.65 16.76
C ARG A 128 1.55 3.78 16.04
N GLY A 129 1.93 2.59 15.58
CA GLY A 129 1.09 1.71 14.75
C GLY A 129 1.56 1.62 13.30
N ILE A 130 0.62 1.35 12.38
CA ILE A 130 0.91 1.22 10.95
C ILE A 130 0.96 2.60 10.32
N GLN A 131 2.09 2.93 9.71
CA GLN A 131 2.32 4.21 9.05
C GLN A 131 2.17 4.02 7.56
N LEU A 132 1.38 4.88 6.91
CA LEU A 132 1.17 4.94 5.48
C LEU A 132 1.75 6.24 4.92
N GLY A 133 2.26 6.19 3.70
CA GLY A 133 2.91 7.35 3.11
C GLY A 133 3.15 7.27 1.61
N ALA A 134 3.87 8.28 1.13
CA ALA A 134 4.39 8.35 -0.22
C ALA A 134 5.88 8.04 -0.23
N TYR A 135 6.33 7.35 -1.27
CA TYR A 135 7.73 7.06 -1.54
C TYR A 135 7.98 7.22 -3.03
N TRP A 136 8.98 7.99 -3.41
CA TRP A 136 9.22 8.29 -4.81
C TRP A 136 10.70 8.39 -5.14
N TYR A 137 10.98 8.14 -6.41
CA TYR A 137 12.24 8.48 -7.02
C TYR A 137 12.04 9.65 -7.97
N LYS A 138 12.96 10.60 -7.92
CA LYS A 138 13.04 11.74 -8.84
C LYS A 138 14.47 11.88 -9.31
N ASN A 139 14.72 11.65 -10.60
CA ASN A 139 16.05 11.66 -11.20
C ASN A 139 17.09 10.84 -10.42
N GLY A 140 16.71 9.64 -9.97
CA GLY A 140 17.61 8.75 -9.23
C GLY A 140 17.70 9.01 -7.73
N GLN A 141 17.13 10.12 -7.25
CA GLN A 141 17.12 10.48 -5.83
C GLN A 141 15.87 9.94 -5.14
N ARG A 142 16.06 9.33 -3.97
CA ARG A 142 15.02 8.65 -3.20
C ARG A 142 14.45 9.55 -2.12
N TYR A 143 13.13 9.62 -2.05
CA TYR A 143 12.40 10.38 -1.04
C TYR A 143 11.28 9.56 -0.42
N GLY A 144 10.81 9.99 0.75
CA GLY A 144 9.64 9.40 1.39
C GLY A 144 9.03 10.34 2.42
N LYS A 145 7.71 10.28 2.55
CA LYS A 145 6.93 11.11 3.46
C LYS A 145 5.77 10.30 4.05
N GLU A 146 5.70 10.26 5.37
CA GLU A 146 4.55 9.72 6.10
C GLU A 146 3.34 10.66 5.93
N LEU A 147 2.15 10.09 5.75
CA LEU A 147 0.89 10.84 5.58
C LEU A 147 -0.10 10.54 6.70
N LYS A 148 -0.25 9.26 7.07
CA LYS A 148 -1.25 8.83 8.06
C LYS A 148 -0.70 7.68 8.89
N THR A 149 -1.11 7.60 10.14
CA THR A 149 -0.90 6.43 11.00
C THR A 149 -2.26 5.85 11.35
N VAL A 150 -2.39 4.53 11.25
CA VAL A 150 -3.60 3.76 11.54
C VAL A 150 -3.27 2.58 12.44
N GLN A 151 -4.31 2.01 13.05
CA GLN A 151 -4.19 0.80 13.86
C GLN A 151 -4.40 -0.46 13.01
N ILE A 152 -4.05 -1.60 13.60
CA ILE A 152 -4.37 -2.90 13.01
C ILE A 152 -5.90 -3.04 12.89
N PHE A 153 -6.35 -3.65 11.79
CA PHE A 153 -7.74 -3.82 11.40
C PHE A 153 -8.48 -2.55 10.95
N ASP A 154 -7.82 -1.38 10.96
CA ASP A 154 -8.37 -0.20 10.29
C ASP A 154 -8.39 -0.41 8.77
N THR A 155 -9.51 -0.01 8.17
CA THR A 155 -9.68 0.01 6.72
C THR A 155 -9.32 1.37 6.17
N VAL A 156 -8.44 1.41 5.17
CA VAL A 156 -7.91 2.66 4.61
C VAL A 156 -8.05 2.67 3.09
N ASN A 157 -8.47 3.81 2.54
CA ASN A 157 -8.49 4.03 1.09
C ASN A 157 -7.17 4.65 0.63
N VAL A 158 -6.56 4.07 -0.40
CA VAL A 158 -5.30 4.55 -0.96
C VAL A 158 -5.44 4.74 -2.46
N VAL A 159 -5.07 5.93 -2.93
CA VAL A 159 -5.04 6.25 -4.37
C VAL A 159 -3.67 6.76 -4.76
N VAL A 160 -3.09 6.20 -5.80
CA VAL A 160 -1.87 6.72 -6.44
C VAL A 160 -2.24 7.17 -7.84
N THR A 161 -1.81 8.38 -8.22
CA THR A 161 -2.01 8.93 -9.57
C THR A 161 -0.69 9.44 -10.11
N ALA A 162 -0.44 9.16 -11.39
CA ALA A 162 0.67 9.66 -12.20
C ALA A 162 0.10 10.19 -13.51
N LYS A 163 -0.27 11.47 -13.52
CA LYS A 163 -0.97 12.11 -14.63
C LYS A 163 -0.31 13.44 -14.96
N ASP A 164 -0.19 13.73 -16.26
CA ASP A 164 0.41 14.97 -16.77
C ASP A 164 1.78 15.23 -16.12
N SER A 165 1.95 16.35 -15.44
CA SER A 165 3.16 16.75 -14.71
C SER A 165 3.05 16.55 -13.19
N LEU A 166 2.15 15.68 -12.72
CA LEU A 166 1.85 15.51 -11.29
C LEU A 166 1.84 14.06 -10.82
N TYR A 167 2.49 13.85 -9.68
CA TYR A 167 2.26 12.69 -8.82
C TYR A 167 1.37 13.04 -7.66
N THR A 168 0.43 12.15 -7.35
CA THR A 168 -0.31 12.22 -6.09
C THR A 168 -0.40 10.88 -5.40
N VAL A 169 -0.28 10.90 -4.07
CA VAL A 169 -0.65 9.77 -3.20
C VAL A 169 -1.66 10.27 -2.20
N ARG A 170 -2.85 9.68 -2.19
CA ARG A 170 -3.91 9.97 -1.23
C ARG A 170 -4.10 8.79 -0.29
N VAL A 171 -4.17 9.06 1.00
CA VAL A 171 -4.50 8.10 2.06
C VAL A 171 -5.68 8.67 2.83
N ASP A 172 -6.87 8.18 2.56
CA ASP A 172 -8.16 8.78 2.91
C ASP A 172 -8.22 10.29 2.57
N ASP A 173 -8.18 11.15 3.58
CA ASP A 173 -8.24 12.61 3.52
C ASP A 173 -6.88 13.27 3.33
N MET A 174 -5.79 12.53 3.56
CA MET A 174 -4.43 13.05 3.45
C MET A 174 -3.93 12.96 2.01
N LEU A 175 -3.47 14.09 1.46
CA LEU A 175 -2.95 14.18 0.10
C LEU A 175 -1.46 14.56 0.10
N PHE A 176 -0.68 13.79 -0.64
CA PHE A 176 0.66 14.15 -1.06
C PHE A 176 0.66 14.50 -2.56
N THR A 177 1.47 15.48 -2.91
CA THR A 177 1.64 15.94 -4.29
C THR A 177 3.12 16.25 -4.55
N GLU A 178 3.61 15.86 -5.73
CA GLU A 178 4.96 16.15 -6.19
C GLU A 178 4.98 16.37 -7.70
N ALA A 179 5.90 17.23 -8.17
CA ALA A 179 6.09 17.46 -9.60
C ALA A 179 6.71 16.22 -10.26
N ARG A 180 6.13 15.83 -11.38
CA ARG A 180 6.57 14.73 -12.24
C ARG A 180 7.47 15.27 -13.35
N ASP A 181 8.60 14.61 -13.58
CA ASP A 181 9.63 15.07 -14.51
C ASP A 181 9.41 14.63 -15.97
N CYS A 182 8.24 14.10 -16.29
CA CYS A 182 7.87 13.70 -17.65
C CYS A 182 6.36 13.84 -17.89
N ASN A 183 5.99 14.02 -19.16
CA ASN A 183 4.60 14.15 -19.60
C ASN A 183 4.09 12.90 -20.35
N SER A 184 4.84 11.79 -20.34
CA SER A 184 4.42 10.53 -20.96
C SER A 184 3.33 9.84 -20.15
N SER A 185 2.64 8.84 -20.69
CA SER A 185 1.81 7.95 -19.85
C SER A 185 2.69 7.17 -18.86
N ALA A 186 2.21 6.97 -17.63
CA ALA A 186 2.97 6.24 -16.60
C ALA A 186 2.83 4.71 -16.78
N PHE A 187 3.87 3.95 -16.42
CA PHE A 187 3.82 2.49 -16.34
C PHE A 187 3.60 2.05 -14.88
N ARG A 188 2.81 1.02 -14.61
CA ARG A 188 2.54 0.60 -13.22
C ARG A 188 3.63 -0.33 -12.69
N TYR A 189 3.94 -0.28 -11.39
CA TYR A 189 4.83 -1.23 -10.70
C TYR A 189 4.38 -1.41 -9.24
N TRP A 190 4.33 -2.65 -8.78
CA TRP A 190 3.88 -3.02 -7.43
C TRP A 190 5.09 -3.08 -6.51
#